data_AF-A0AA42ATS3-F1
#
_entry.id   AF-A0AA42ATS3-F1
#
_cell.length_a   1.000
_cell.length_b   1.000
_cell.length_c   1.000
_cell.angle_alpha   90.00
_cell.angle_beta   90.00
_cell.angle_gamma   90.00
#
_symmetry.space_group_name_H-M   'P 1'
#
loop_
_entity.id
_entity.type
_entity.pdbx_description
1 polymer ?
#
loop_
_entity_poly.entity_id
_entity_poly.type
_entity_poly.pdbx_seq_one_letter_code
_entity_poly.pdbx_strand_id
1 'polypeptide(L)'
;MEKSEQVSDTEAVSNASPSPYKLLLKCPFGLSPSQVSVDFSSTHDRIPHPDLNLEKSIIEIWDQRLQQNPSLFNGTKFRYGGHTVHDMDDPNQETAVCLNLGLTDYRTFVGTNLSASWEKFLVPSEDDSKRCQHTSNPLGNGAVVETADRKILVLQRSHNVGEFPGYFVFPGGHPEPGEVGIAAHQHDGSSSESVLIYSKVSQETFDSIIREVVEEIGVPASSLSSVVFIGISQRGLNVRPTAFFHMKCNLESKDIQQLYSSAQDGYESTQLYTVSRSELEKMATKMPGCHRGGFALYDLMSK
;
A
#
# COMPACT_ATOMS: atom_id res chain seq x y z
N MET A 1 20.38 -3.13 -62.60
CA MET A 1 20.92 -4.30 -61.90
C MET A 1 21.20 -3.85 -60.48
N GLU A 2 20.36 -4.32 -59.55
CA GLU A 2 20.51 -4.29 -58.08
C GLU A 2 20.65 -2.91 -57.38
N LYS A 3 20.04 -2.62 -56.23
CA LYS A 3 19.09 -3.33 -55.38
C LYS A 3 18.40 -2.27 -54.50
N SER A 4 17.14 -2.54 -54.21
CA SER A 4 16.28 -1.92 -53.20
C SER A 4 16.84 -2.07 -51.78
N GLU A 5 16.66 -1.05 -50.95
CA GLU A 5 16.40 -1.23 -49.52
C GLU A 5 15.26 -0.29 -49.10
N GLN A 6 14.10 -0.92 -48.88
CA GLN A 6 13.00 -0.37 -48.10
C GLN A 6 13.41 -0.45 -46.64
N VAL A 7 13.32 0.66 -45.92
CA VAL A 7 13.21 0.62 -44.45
C VAL A 7 11.78 1.00 -44.13
N SER A 8 10.93 -0.02 -44.04
CA SER A 8 9.76 0.00 -43.20
C SER A 8 10.21 -0.44 -41.81
N ASP A 9 9.98 0.38 -40.80
CA ASP A 9 9.36 -0.07 -39.55
C ASP A 9 8.86 1.15 -38.81
N THR A 10 7.56 1.37 -38.96
CA THR A 10 6.77 2.17 -38.04
C THR A 10 6.78 1.48 -36.68
N GLU A 11 7.74 1.84 -35.84
CA GLU A 11 7.57 1.69 -34.38
C GLU A 11 6.47 2.65 -33.96
N ALA A 12 5.24 2.16 -34.02
CA ALA A 12 4.14 2.73 -33.28
C ALA A 12 4.46 2.54 -31.79
N VAL A 13 5.19 3.50 -31.21
CA VAL A 13 5.27 3.67 -29.76
C VAL A 13 3.84 3.76 -29.28
N SER A 14 3.39 2.75 -28.54
CA SER A 14 2.05 2.72 -28.00
C SER A 14 1.92 3.91 -27.04
N ASN A 15 1.24 4.96 -27.48
CA ASN A 15 0.79 6.09 -26.67
C ASN A 15 -0.32 5.65 -25.68
N ALA A 16 -0.21 4.45 -25.12
CA ALA A 16 -1.05 4.02 -24.03
C ALA A 16 -0.58 4.76 -22.77
N SER A 17 -1.43 5.65 -22.26
CA SER A 17 -1.24 6.23 -20.93
C SER A 17 -0.92 5.10 -19.93
N PRO A 18 0.11 5.23 -19.09
CA PRO A 18 0.45 4.18 -18.13
C PRO A 18 -0.78 3.81 -17.29
N SER A 19 -0.98 2.51 -17.06
CA SER A 19 -2.08 2.03 -16.22
C SER A 19 -2.04 2.76 -14.86
N PRO A 20 -3.18 3.21 -14.31
CA PRO A 20 -3.21 3.91 -13.03
C PRO A 20 -2.67 3.05 -11.88
N TYR A 21 -2.70 1.72 -12.03
CA TYR A 21 -2.18 0.76 -11.05
C TYR A 21 -1.74 -0.56 -11.67
N LYS A 22 -0.98 -1.33 -10.89
CA LYS A 22 -0.65 -2.75 -11.11
C LYS A 22 -1.13 -3.56 -9.90
N LEU A 23 -1.67 -4.75 -10.12
CA LEU A 23 -1.98 -5.70 -9.04
C LEU A 23 -0.76 -6.61 -8.87
N LEU A 24 -0.02 -6.44 -7.77
CA LEU A 24 1.19 -7.21 -7.48
C LEU A 24 0.85 -8.60 -6.95
N LEU A 25 -0.21 -8.70 -6.14
CA LEU A 25 -0.69 -9.93 -5.54
C LEU A 25 -2.21 -9.90 -5.51
N LYS A 26 -2.85 -11.04 -5.80
CA LYS A 26 -4.32 -11.20 -5.84
C LYS A 26 -4.70 -12.36 -4.95
N CYS A 27 -5.58 -12.13 -3.98
CA CYS A 27 -6.08 -13.15 -3.08
C CYS A 27 -7.62 -13.12 -3.09
N PRO A 28 -8.28 -13.64 -4.15
CA PRO A 28 -9.72 -13.47 -4.34
C PRO A 28 -10.58 -14.13 -3.25
N PHE A 29 -10.07 -15.17 -2.59
CA PHE A 29 -10.76 -15.82 -1.47
C PHE A 29 -10.54 -15.14 -0.12
N GLY A 30 -9.65 -14.14 -0.06
CA GLY A 30 -9.17 -13.53 1.18
C GLY A 30 -8.28 -14.48 1.99
N LEU A 31 -7.21 -13.95 2.57
CA LEU A 31 -6.31 -14.70 3.46
C LEU A 31 -6.51 -14.23 4.90
N SER A 32 -6.72 -15.18 5.80
CA SER A 32 -6.75 -14.95 7.24
C SER A 32 -5.34 -14.62 7.80
N PRO A 33 -5.24 -14.11 9.04
CA PRO A 33 -3.94 -13.86 9.67
C PRO A 33 -3.01 -15.08 9.70
N SER A 34 -3.54 -16.30 9.83
CA SER A 34 -2.71 -17.52 9.83
C SER A 34 -2.17 -17.90 8.45
N GLN A 35 -2.71 -17.33 7.38
CA GLN A 35 -2.29 -17.58 5.99
C GLN A 35 -1.34 -16.51 5.46
N VAL A 36 -1.10 -15.45 6.23
CA VAL A 36 -0.16 -14.38 5.87
C VAL A 36 1.00 -14.38 6.87
N SER A 37 2.19 -14.71 6.39
CA SER A 37 3.43 -14.61 7.15
C SER A 37 4.27 -13.45 6.63
N VAL A 38 5.33 -13.12 7.37
CA VAL A 38 6.28 -12.08 7.01
C VAL A 38 7.69 -12.67 7.10
N ASP A 39 8.52 -12.36 6.12
CA ASP A 39 9.98 -12.44 6.23
C ASP A 39 10.51 -11.00 6.37
N PHE A 40 10.89 -10.63 7.59
CA PHE A 40 11.33 -9.28 7.93
C PHE A 40 12.86 -9.23 8.07
N SER A 41 13.54 -8.62 7.09
CA SER A 41 15.00 -8.68 7.03
C SER A 41 15.58 -7.48 6.28
N SER A 42 16.82 -7.13 6.59
CA SER A 42 17.58 -6.11 5.87
C SER A 42 17.87 -6.47 4.41
N THR A 43 17.75 -7.76 4.04
CA THR A 43 17.82 -8.18 2.63
C THR A 43 16.69 -7.60 1.78
N HIS A 44 15.59 -7.17 2.43
CA HIS A 44 14.44 -6.56 1.80
C HIS A 44 14.43 -5.03 1.93
N ASP A 45 15.51 -4.43 2.43
CA ASP A 45 15.70 -2.98 2.48
C ASP A 45 15.95 -2.39 1.08
N ARG A 46 15.91 -1.06 0.99
CA ARG A 46 16.26 -0.35 -0.24
C ARG A 46 17.75 -0.50 -0.53
N ILE A 47 18.09 -0.80 -1.77
CA ILE A 47 19.47 -0.75 -2.27
C ILE A 47 19.77 0.69 -2.70
N PRO A 48 20.83 1.35 -2.19
CA PRO A 48 21.23 2.67 -2.66
C PRO A 48 21.41 2.71 -4.17
N HIS A 49 21.02 3.82 -4.80
CA HIS A 49 21.14 3.95 -6.25
C HIS A 49 22.63 4.13 -6.65
N PRO A 50 23.11 3.50 -7.73
CA PRO A 50 24.52 3.60 -8.14
C PRO A 50 24.93 5.01 -8.60
N ASP A 51 23.99 5.79 -9.13
CA ASP A 51 24.20 7.23 -9.40
C ASP A 51 24.23 8.02 -8.07
N LEU A 52 25.43 8.47 -7.69
CA LEU A 52 25.67 9.23 -6.47
C LEU A 52 24.95 10.58 -6.44
N ASN A 53 24.66 11.20 -7.59
CA ASN A 53 23.92 12.47 -7.61
C ASN A 53 22.44 12.21 -7.31
N LEU A 54 21.88 11.13 -7.86
CA LEU A 54 20.50 10.74 -7.58
C LEU A 54 20.35 10.34 -6.11
N GLU A 55 21.31 9.60 -5.54
CA GLU A 55 21.30 9.23 -4.13
C GLU A 55 21.45 10.45 -3.21
N LYS A 56 22.34 11.40 -3.53
CA LYS A 56 22.46 12.68 -2.80
C LYS A 56 21.19 13.51 -2.86
N SER A 57 20.44 13.47 -3.97
CA SER A 57 19.20 14.25 -4.09
C SER A 57 18.17 13.91 -3.02
N ILE A 58 18.21 12.71 -2.41
CA ILE A 58 17.29 12.31 -1.34
C ILE A 58 17.42 13.23 -0.11
N ILE A 59 18.64 13.58 0.31
CA ILE A 59 18.82 14.51 1.44
C ILE A 59 18.46 15.93 1.04
N GLU A 60 18.81 16.35 -0.17
CA GLU A 60 18.55 17.72 -0.65
C GLU A 60 17.04 18.01 -0.75
N ILE A 61 16.26 17.07 -1.29
CA ILE A 61 14.80 17.18 -1.39
C ILE A 61 14.17 17.23 0.02
N TRP A 62 14.67 16.42 0.95
CA TRP A 62 14.19 16.41 2.32
C TRP A 62 14.47 17.72 3.05
N ASP A 63 15.70 18.24 2.95
CA ASP A 63 16.09 19.50 3.58
C ASP A 63 15.26 20.67 3.03
N GLN A 64 15.00 20.70 1.73
CA GLN A 64 14.09 21.66 1.11
C GLN A 64 12.67 21.53 1.66
N ARG A 65 12.18 20.31 1.89
CA ARG A 65 10.85 20.09 2.46
C ARG A 65 10.77 20.56 3.92
N LEU A 66 11.81 20.31 4.72
CA LEU A 66 11.90 20.80 6.10
C LEU A 66 11.92 22.33 6.19
N GLN A 67 12.58 23.01 5.24
CA GLN A 67 12.55 24.48 5.17
C GLN A 67 11.13 25.03 4.95
N GLN A 68 10.30 24.31 4.18
CA GLN A 68 8.91 24.70 3.91
C GLN A 68 7.96 24.30 5.05
N ASN A 69 8.24 23.19 5.73
CA ASN A 69 7.44 22.68 6.84
C ASN A 69 8.34 22.16 7.98
N PRO A 70 8.78 23.04 8.91
CA PRO A 70 9.71 22.68 9.97
C PRO A 70 9.16 21.68 11.00
N SER A 71 7.85 21.47 11.06
CA SER A 71 7.24 20.47 11.97
C SER A 71 7.20 19.07 11.38
N LEU A 72 7.66 18.89 10.14
CA LEU A 72 7.75 17.57 9.52
C LEU A 72 8.83 16.73 10.21
N PHE A 73 8.52 15.48 10.52
CA PHE A 73 9.46 14.54 11.14
C PHE A 73 9.68 13.31 10.25
N ASN A 74 10.82 12.64 10.45
CA ASN A 74 11.14 11.42 9.72
C ASN A 74 10.68 10.19 10.52
N GLY A 75 9.53 9.61 10.14
CA GLY A 75 9.02 8.36 10.71
C GLY A 75 9.56 7.12 9.99
N THR A 76 9.83 6.05 10.73
CA THR A 76 10.18 4.73 10.17
C THR A 76 8.94 4.05 9.60
N LYS A 77 9.11 3.27 8.54
CA LYS A 77 8.03 2.54 7.85
C LYS A 77 8.52 1.16 7.43
N PHE A 78 7.60 0.20 7.31
CA PHE A 78 7.91 -1.05 6.63
C PHE A 78 8.08 -0.82 5.13
N ARG A 79 9.18 -1.33 4.56
CA ARG A 79 9.41 -1.35 3.12
C ARG A 79 8.83 -2.62 2.53
N TYR A 80 8.10 -2.50 1.44
CA TYR A 80 7.71 -3.65 0.65
C TYR A 80 8.86 -4.11 -0.26
N GLY A 81 9.45 -5.27 0.07
CA GLY A 81 10.51 -5.92 -0.71
C GLY A 81 10.01 -6.99 -1.68
N GLY A 82 8.73 -7.37 -1.62
CA GLY A 82 8.14 -8.39 -2.49
C GLY A 82 7.26 -9.36 -1.70
N HIS A 83 6.98 -10.51 -2.30
CA HIS A 83 6.23 -11.57 -1.64
C HIS A 83 6.58 -12.92 -2.27
N THR A 84 6.32 -13.99 -1.52
CA THR A 84 6.39 -15.38 -1.99
C THR A 84 5.01 -16.01 -1.78
N VAL A 85 4.49 -16.66 -2.81
CA VAL A 85 3.26 -17.46 -2.71
C VAL A 85 3.67 -18.89 -2.45
N HIS A 86 3.18 -19.45 -1.35
CA HIS A 86 3.31 -20.87 -1.05
C HIS A 86 2.05 -21.56 -1.57
N ASP A 87 2.06 -21.89 -2.86
CA ASP A 87 1.18 -22.91 -3.39
C ASP A 87 1.78 -24.25 -2.96
N MET A 88 1.26 -24.82 -1.88
CA MET A 88 1.62 -26.20 -1.55
C MET A 88 0.88 -27.05 -2.58
N ASP A 89 1.59 -27.89 -3.34
CA ASP A 89 1.08 -28.76 -4.41
C ASP A 89 -0.02 -29.78 -3.96
N ASP A 90 -0.60 -29.59 -2.78
CA ASP A 90 -1.69 -30.36 -2.19
C ASP A 90 -3.04 -29.60 -2.35
N PRO A 91 -4.01 -30.15 -3.08
CA PRO A 91 -5.36 -29.58 -3.22
C PRO A 91 -6.11 -29.35 -1.91
N ASN A 92 -5.63 -29.91 -0.79
CA ASN A 92 -6.22 -29.74 0.55
C ASN A 92 -5.51 -28.68 1.41
N GLN A 93 -4.42 -28.07 0.95
CA GLN A 93 -3.75 -27.00 1.70
C GLN A 93 -4.17 -25.61 1.19
N GLU A 94 -4.56 -24.76 2.13
CA GLU A 94 -4.96 -23.39 1.84
C GLU A 94 -3.76 -22.56 1.36
N THR A 95 -3.94 -21.75 0.32
CA THR A 95 -2.92 -20.80 -0.16
C THR A 95 -2.42 -19.94 1.01
N ALA A 96 -1.09 -19.83 1.14
CA ALA A 96 -0.43 -18.95 2.09
C ALA A 96 0.56 -18.01 1.40
N VAL A 97 0.72 -16.81 1.94
CA VAL A 97 1.61 -15.79 1.39
C VAL A 97 2.61 -15.37 2.45
N CYS A 98 3.88 -15.29 2.06
CA CYS A 98 4.92 -14.63 2.84
C CYS A 98 5.20 -13.24 2.26
N LEU A 99 5.02 -12.18 3.04
CA LEU A 99 5.38 -10.82 2.66
C LEU A 99 6.85 -10.56 3.01
N ASN A 100 7.63 -10.13 2.02
CA ASN A 100 9.04 -9.83 2.22
C ASN A 100 9.17 -8.35 2.59
N LEU A 101 9.45 -8.05 3.85
CA LEU A 101 9.44 -6.70 4.40
C LEU A 101 10.83 -6.27 4.87
N GLY A 102 11.19 -5.04 4.53
CA GLY A 102 12.37 -4.35 5.07
C GLY A 102 11.98 -3.14 5.89
N LEU A 103 12.95 -2.27 6.14
CA LEU A 103 12.77 -0.96 6.73
C LEU A 103 13.02 0.15 5.71
N THR A 104 12.26 1.22 5.86
CA THR A 104 12.50 2.50 5.20
C THR A 104 12.02 3.63 6.10
N ASP A 105 12.02 4.85 5.59
CA ASP A 105 11.56 6.01 6.33
C ASP A 105 10.88 7.03 5.41
N TYR A 106 10.18 7.97 6.03
CA TYR A 106 9.43 8.99 5.32
C TYR A 106 10.33 9.91 4.48
N ARG A 107 11.54 10.22 4.97
CA ARG A 107 12.54 11.00 4.25
C ARG A 107 12.93 10.33 2.92
N THR A 108 13.23 9.04 2.95
CA THR A 108 13.60 8.28 1.75
C THR A 108 12.41 8.20 0.80
N PHE A 109 11.19 8.03 1.31
CA PHE A 109 9.97 8.08 0.50
C PHE A 109 9.81 9.42 -0.23
N VAL A 110 10.01 10.54 0.48
CA VAL A 110 9.98 11.88 -0.10
C VAL A 110 11.04 12.06 -1.19
N GLY A 111 12.27 11.60 -0.94
CA GLY A 111 13.39 11.75 -1.87
C GLY A 111 13.43 10.75 -3.04
N THR A 112 12.67 9.65 -2.98
CA THR A 112 12.64 8.63 -4.03
C THR A 112 11.27 8.59 -4.72
N ASN A 113 10.27 7.97 -4.12
CA ASN A 113 8.94 7.81 -4.71
C ASN A 113 8.25 9.17 -4.99
N LEU A 114 8.33 10.14 -4.07
CA LEU A 114 7.70 11.46 -4.28
C LEU A 114 8.61 12.47 -5.01
N SER A 115 9.80 12.04 -5.45
CA SER A 115 10.68 12.88 -6.25
C SER A 115 10.05 13.19 -7.60
N ALA A 116 10.29 14.39 -8.13
CA ALA A 116 9.92 14.73 -9.50
C ALA A 116 10.67 13.87 -10.56
N SER A 117 11.72 13.17 -10.15
CA SER A 117 12.49 12.23 -10.98
C SER A 117 12.37 10.78 -10.47
N TRP A 118 11.25 10.41 -9.86
CA TRP A 118 11.04 9.08 -9.27
C TRP A 118 11.28 7.95 -10.27
N GLU A 119 11.01 8.16 -11.57
CA GLU A 119 11.25 7.16 -12.62
C GLU A 119 12.73 6.79 -12.74
N LYS A 120 13.65 7.71 -12.42
CA LYS A 120 15.11 7.45 -12.48
C LYS A 120 15.59 6.48 -11.41
N PHE A 121 14.81 6.26 -10.36
CA PHE A 121 15.10 5.25 -9.34
C PHE A 121 14.63 3.84 -9.75
N LEU A 122 13.98 3.69 -10.92
CA LEU A 122 13.53 2.39 -11.39
C LEU A 122 14.59 1.67 -12.21
N VAL A 123 14.60 0.35 -12.09
CA VAL A 123 15.40 -0.56 -12.92
C VAL A 123 14.49 -1.21 -13.96
N PRO A 124 14.89 -1.35 -15.24
CA PRO A 124 14.09 -2.07 -16.24
C PRO A 124 14.00 -3.56 -15.89
N SER A 125 12.92 -3.97 -15.25
CA SER A 125 12.65 -5.34 -14.81
C SER A 125 11.15 -5.59 -14.74
N GLU A 126 10.71 -6.78 -15.12
CA GLU A 126 9.32 -7.25 -14.95
C GLU A 126 9.02 -7.67 -13.51
N ASP A 127 10.05 -8.12 -12.78
CA ASP A 127 10.00 -8.37 -11.34
C ASP A 127 9.96 -7.03 -10.60
N ASP A 128 8.81 -6.70 -9.98
CA ASP A 128 8.58 -5.43 -9.30
C ASP A 128 9.50 -5.20 -8.10
N SER A 129 9.97 -6.26 -7.43
CA SER A 129 10.92 -6.15 -6.33
C SER A 129 12.23 -5.53 -6.83
N LYS A 130 12.77 -6.10 -7.92
CA LYS A 130 13.97 -5.59 -8.59
C LYS A 130 13.74 -4.23 -9.24
N ARG A 131 12.60 -4.07 -9.93
CA ARG A 131 12.21 -2.82 -10.60
C ARG A 131 12.26 -1.64 -9.64
N CYS A 132 11.85 -1.85 -8.39
CA CYS A 132 11.74 -0.81 -7.38
C CYS A 132 12.85 -0.89 -6.30
N GLN A 133 13.94 -1.62 -6.54
CA GLN A 133 14.97 -1.88 -5.53
C GLN A 133 15.64 -0.61 -4.98
N HIS A 134 15.69 0.48 -5.77
CA HIS A 134 16.25 1.77 -5.36
C HIS A 134 15.23 2.78 -4.82
N THR A 135 13.97 2.38 -4.67
CA THR A 135 12.90 3.22 -4.10
C THR A 135 12.61 2.83 -2.65
N SER A 136 12.13 3.80 -1.86
CA SER A 136 11.72 3.58 -0.47
C SER A 136 10.59 2.54 -0.38
N ASN A 137 9.57 2.67 -1.23
CA ASN A 137 8.42 1.75 -1.27
C ASN A 137 7.82 1.42 0.11
N PRO A 138 7.42 2.43 0.90
CA PRO A 138 6.74 2.16 2.16
C PRO A 138 5.42 1.44 1.87
N LEU A 139 5.18 0.34 2.57
CA LEU A 139 3.95 -0.41 2.46
C LEU A 139 2.82 0.37 3.15
N GLY A 140 1.85 0.86 2.38
CA GLY A 140 0.60 1.35 2.95
C GLY A 140 -0.37 0.20 3.24
N ASN A 141 -1.41 0.46 4.01
CA ASN A 141 -2.56 -0.43 4.15
C ASN A 141 -3.86 0.30 3.71
N GLY A 142 -4.91 -0.47 3.44
CA GLY A 142 -6.22 0.07 3.08
C GLY A 142 -7.33 -0.98 3.22
N ALA A 143 -8.52 -0.57 3.66
CA ALA A 143 -9.62 -1.45 3.99
C ALA A 143 -10.86 -1.19 3.13
N VAL A 144 -11.33 -2.21 2.42
CA VAL A 144 -12.68 -2.23 1.89
C VAL A 144 -13.61 -2.73 3.00
N VAL A 145 -14.28 -1.79 3.66
CA VAL A 145 -15.20 -2.08 4.77
C VAL A 145 -16.63 -2.19 4.24
N GLU A 146 -17.24 -3.38 4.39
CA GLU A 146 -18.63 -3.64 4.03
C GLU A 146 -19.53 -3.56 5.27
N THR A 147 -20.56 -2.71 5.23
CA THR A 147 -21.51 -2.49 6.33
C THR A 147 -22.59 -3.58 6.38
N ALA A 148 -23.37 -3.63 7.47
CA ALA A 148 -24.46 -4.60 7.64
C ALA A 148 -25.53 -4.50 6.53
N ASP A 149 -25.77 -3.28 6.02
CA ASP A 149 -26.66 -2.98 4.90
C ASP A 149 -25.98 -3.04 3.52
N ARG A 150 -24.81 -3.70 3.45
CA ARG A 150 -24.03 -3.98 2.21
C ARG A 150 -23.60 -2.71 1.46
N LYS A 151 -23.26 -1.66 2.19
CA LYS A 151 -22.59 -0.47 1.65
C LYS A 151 -21.10 -0.58 1.86
N ILE A 152 -20.34 0.12 1.03
CA ILE A 152 -18.89 0.24 1.15
C ILE A 152 -18.54 1.64 1.65
N LEU A 153 -17.63 1.70 2.62
CA LEU A 153 -17.14 2.96 3.17
C LEU A 153 -16.04 3.55 2.27
N VAL A 154 -16.15 4.84 1.98
CA VAL A 154 -15.17 5.61 1.20
C VAL A 154 -14.98 6.98 1.85
N LEU A 155 -13.73 7.39 2.05
CA LEU A 155 -13.39 8.71 2.57
C LEU A 155 -13.04 9.66 1.44
N GLN A 156 -13.37 10.94 1.59
CA GLN A 156 -12.80 12.01 0.79
C GLN A 156 -11.70 12.69 1.56
N ARG A 157 -10.50 12.69 0.99
CA ARG A 157 -9.32 13.31 1.58
C ARG A 157 -9.52 14.82 1.70
N SER A 158 -9.05 15.39 2.80
CA SER A 158 -8.96 16.83 3.00
C SER A 158 -8.17 17.51 1.89
N HIS A 159 -8.45 18.78 1.62
CA HIS A 159 -7.68 19.56 0.64
C HIS A 159 -6.32 20.02 1.18
N ASN A 160 -6.06 19.81 2.48
CA ASN A 160 -4.85 20.24 3.17
C ASN A 160 -3.78 19.14 3.27
N VAL A 161 -4.05 17.94 2.75
CA VAL A 161 -3.09 16.82 2.77
C VAL A 161 -2.05 16.95 1.65
N GLY A 162 -0.86 16.40 1.89
CA GLY A 162 0.27 16.49 0.94
C GLY A 162 0.16 15.59 -0.30
N GLU A 163 -0.67 14.55 -0.27
CA GLU A 163 -0.89 13.63 -1.39
C GLU A 163 -2.38 13.53 -1.74
N PHE A 164 -2.72 13.73 -3.02
CA PHE A 164 -4.08 13.57 -3.58
C PHE A 164 -5.19 14.32 -2.81
N PRO A 165 -5.09 15.65 -2.64
CA PRO A 165 -6.12 16.44 -1.96
C PRO A 165 -7.48 16.31 -2.64
N GLY A 166 -8.55 16.07 -1.87
CA GLY A 166 -9.91 15.95 -2.39
C GLY A 166 -10.23 14.66 -3.18
N TYR A 167 -9.28 13.73 -3.27
CA TYR A 167 -9.50 12.40 -3.87
C TYR A 167 -10.26 11.48 -2.91
N PHE A 168 -10.87 10.44 -3.47
CA PHE A 168 -11.48 9.39 -2.68
C PHE A 168 -10.45 8.32 -2.30
N VAL A 169 -10.58 7.75 -1.11
CA VAL A 169 -9.76 6.65 -0.63
C VAL A 169 -10.61 5.68 0.19
N PHE A 170 -10.10 4.46 0.29
CA PHE A 170 -10.52 3.55 1.35
C PHE A 170 -9.85 3.96 2.66
N PRO A 171 -10.48 3.70 3.81
CA PRO A 171 -9.85 3.90 5.10
C PRO A 171 -8.52 3.14 5.21
N GLY A 172 -7.54 3.71 5.89
CA GLY A 172 -6.22 3.13 6.08
C GLY A 172 -5.09 4.16 6.06
N GLY A 173 -3.89 3.69 6.36
CA GLY A 173 -2.69 4.51 6.45
C GLY A 173 -1.43 3.68 6.26
N HIS A 174 -0.62 3.58 7.30
CA HIS A 174 0.71 2.96 7.22
C HIS A 174 1.10 2.27 8.52
N PRO A 175 1.31 0.95 8.52
CA PRO A 175 1.88 0.28 9.69
C PRO A 175 3.28 0.84 9.99
N GLU A 176 3.51 1.20 11.26
CA GLU A 176 4.78 1.74 11.72
C GLU A 176 5.56 0.68 12.53
N PRO A 177 6.85 0.45 12.22
CA PRO A 177 7.68 -0.46 13.01
C PRO A 177 7.74 -0.13 14.50
N GLY A 178 7.59 1.15 14.86
CA GLY A 178 7.57 1.62 16.25
C GLY A 178 6.46 1.01 17.10
N GLU A 179 5.27 0.76 16.51
CA GLU A 179 4.10 0.21 17.22
C GLU A 179 4.34 -1.23 17.72
N VAL A 180 5.26 -1.95 17.09
CA VAL A 180 5.71 -3.29 17.51
C VAL A 180 7.08 -3.30 18.18
N GLY A 181 7.61 -2.13 18.53
CA GLY A 181 8.89 -1.98 19.23
C GLY A 181 10.12 -2.23 18.34
N ILE A 182 9.99 -2.09 17.03
CA ILE A 182 11.10 -2.24 16.07
C ILE A 182 11.67 -0.85 15.75
N ALA A 183 12.86 -0.56 16.29
CA ALA A 183 13.60 0.67 15.96
C ALA A 183 14.59 0.48 14.80
N ALA A 184 15.14 -0.73 14.65
CA ALA A 184 16.08 -1.11 13.61
C ALA A 184 16.09 -2.63 13.44
N HIS A 185 16.76 -3.13 12.38
CA HIS A 185 17.04 -4.55 12.24
C HIS A 185 17.88 -5.05 13.41
N GLN A 186 17.52 -6.19 13.97
CA GLN A 186 18.34 -6.85 14.98
C GLN A 186 19.51 -7.56 14.28
N HIS A 187 20.75 -7.20 14.64
CA HIS A 187 21.93 -7.69 13.95
C HIS A 187 22.37 -9.11 14.32
N ASP A 188 21.87 -9.68 15.44
CA ASP A 188 22.37 -10.95 16.00
C ASP A 188 21.27 -11.82 16.68
N GLY A 189 20.03 -11.76 16.18
CA GLY A 189 18.92 -12.52 16.76
C GLY A 189 19.07 -14.03 16.56
N SER A 190 18.81 -14.83 17.60
CA SER A 190 18.67 -16.29 17.44
C SER A 190 17.53 -16.61 16.46
N SER A 191 17.52 -17.81 15.86
CA SER A 191 16.44 -18.23 14.95
C SER A 191 15.05 -18.12 15.61
N SER A 192 14.96 -18.40 16.91
CA SER A 192 13.72 -18.24 17.69
C SER A 192 13.28 -16.78 17.85
N GLU A 193 14.22 -15.84 17.98
CA GLU A 193 13.93 -14.41 18.12
C GLU A 193 13.44 -13.81 16.78
N SER A 194 14.04 -14.25 15.67
CA SER A 194 13.59 -13.87 14.33
C SER A 194 12.15 -14.32 14.07
N VAL A 195 11.80 -15.56 14.42
CA VAL A 195 10.43 -16.09 14.29
C VAL A 195 9.43 -15.26 15.11
N LEU A 196 9.80 -14.83 16.32
CA LEU A 196 8.93 -13.98 17.14
C LEU A 196 8.71 -12.60 16.51
N ILE A 197 9.75 -11.98 15.94
CA ILE A 197 9.63 -10.70 15.24
C ILE A 197 8.73 -10.85 14.02
N TYR A 198 8.92 -11.91 13.24
CA TYR A 198 8.14 -12.16 12.02
C TYR A 198 6.65 -12.32 12.35
N SER A 199 6.36 -13.05 13.44
CA SER A 199 4.99 -13.19 13.95
C SER A 199 4.41 -11.85 14.41
N LYS A 200 5.18 -11.01 15.11
CA LYS A 200 4.73 -9.67 15.54
C LYS A 200 4.44 -8.74 14.35
N VAL A 201 5.33 -8.71 13.36
CA VAL A 201 5.14 -7.88 12.15
C VAL A 201 3.96 -8.37 11.32
N SER A 202 3.77 -9.68 11.20
CA SER A 202 2.57 -10.24 10.56
C SER A 202 1.30 -9.84 11.31
N GLN A 203 1.27 -9.97 12.63
CA GLN A 203 0.11 -9.56 13.44
C GLN A 203 -0.18 -8.05 13.27
N GLU A 204 0.85 -7.20 13.31
CA GLU A 204 0.71 -5.75 13.12
C GLU A 204 0.17 -5.38 11.73
N THR A 205 0.41 -6.21 10.72
CA THR A 205 -0.16 -6.00 9.38
C THR A 205 -1.70 -6.03 9.41
N PHE A 206 -2.30 -6.81 10.32
CA PHE A 206 -3.75 -6.85 10.53
C PHE A 206 -4.22 -5.88 11.63
N ASP A 207 -3.47 -5.75 12.72
CA ASP A 207 -3.86 -4.88 13.83
C ASP A 207 -3.83 -3.40 13.41
N SER A 208 -2.85 -3.00 12.60
CA SER A 208 -2.76 -1.64 12.06
C SER A 208 -3.99 -1.27 11.25
N ILE A 209 -4.46 -2.12 10.33
CA ILE A 209 -5.59 -1.75 9.49
C ILE A 209 -6.91 -1.70 10.27
N ILE A 210 -7.06 -2.52 11.32
CA ILE A 210 -8.20 -2.43 12.23
C ILE A 210 -8.16 -1.09 12.98
N ARG A 211 -6.99 -0.73 13.51
CA ARG A 211 -6.75 0.51 14.24
C ARG A 211 -7.05 1.74 13.37
N GLU A 212 -6.51 1.78 12.15
CA GLU A 212 -6.75 2.86 11.18
C GLU A 212 -8.25 3.03 10.87
N VAL A 213 -8.98 1.92 10.64
CA VAL A 213 -10.44 1.99 10.42
C VAL A 213 -11.17 2.54 11.64
N VAL A 214 -10.77 2.16 12.85
CA VAL A 214 -11.36 2.69 14.09
C VAL A 214 -11.08 4.18 14.24
N GLU A 215 -9.85 4.62 13.98
CA GLU A 215 -9.39 6.00 14.16
C GLU A 215 -10.01 6.95 13.12
N GLU A 216 -10.07 6.55 11.85
CA GLU A 216 -10.60 7.37 10.75
C GLU A 216 -12.13 7.37 10.67
N ILE A 217 -12.80 6.30 11.13
CA ILE A 217 -14.25 6.13 10.97
C ILE A 217 -15.01 6.29 12.31
N GLY A 218 -14.33 6.11 13.45
CA GLY A 218 -14.94 6.20 14.78
C GLY A 218 -15.77 4.99 15.19
N VAL A 219 -15.77 3.91 14.42
CA VAL A 219 -16.50 2.68 14.77
C VAL A 219 -15.76 1.89 15.86
N PRO A 220 -16.46 1.18 16.77
CA PRO A 220 -15.79 0.32 17.74
C PRO A 220 -15.09 -0.86 17.05
N ALA A 221 -13.89 -1.23 17.51
CA ALA A 221 -13.18 -2.40 16.98
C ALA A 221 -14.01 -3.69 17.04
N SER A 222 -14.86 -3.86 18.08
CA SER A 222 -15.77 -5.00 18.23
C SER A 222 -16.88 -5.09 17.19
N SER A 223 -17.10 -4.01 16.42
CA SER A 223 -18.04 -4.02 15.28
C SER A 223 -17.40 -4.60 14.00
N LEU A 224 -16.07 -4.67 13.95
CA LEU A 224 -15.30 -5.14 12.81
C LEU A 224 -15.07 -6.65 12.91
N SER A 225 -15.22 -7.36 11.80
CA SER A 225 -15.13 -8.81 11.72
C SER A 225 -14.63 -9.27 10.35
N SER A 226 -14.21 -10.53 10.26
CA SER A 226 -13.78 -11.16 8.99
C SER A 226 -12.69 -10.36 8.25
N VAL A 227 -11.71 -9.85 9.00
CA VAL A 227 -10.57 -9.13 8.41
C VAL A 227 -9.71 -10.13 7.63
N VAL A 228 -9.67 -9.97 6.32
CA VAL A 228 -8.91 -10.81 5.40
C VAL A 228 -8.07 -9.95 4.48
N PHE A 229 -6.85 -10.40 4.22
CA PHE A 229 -5.96 -9.78 3.24
C PHE A 229 -6.35 -10.21 1.83
N ILE A 230 -6.52 -9.24 0.93
CA ILE A 230 -7.08 -9.47 -0.43
C ILE A 230 -6.06 -9.26 -1.55
N GLY A 231 -4.88 -8.76 -1.21
CA GLY A 231 -3.76 -8.62 -2.13
C GLY A 231 -3.03 -7.29 -2.00
N ILE A 232 -2.19 -6.99 -2.99
CA ILE A 232 -1.38 -5.77 -3.03
C ILE A 232 -1.60 -5.05 -4.34
N SER A 233 -1.92 -3.76 -4.25
CA SER A 233 -1.95 -2.87 -5.40
C SER A 233 -0.81 -1.87 -5.35
N GLN A 234 -0.20 -1.62 -6.50
CA GLN A 234 0.82 -0.61 -6.68
C GLN A 234 0.30 0.52 -7.55
N ARG A 235 0.57 1.77 -7.15
CA ARG A 235 0.29 2.95 -7.98
C ARG A 235 1.14 2.92 -9.26
N GLY A 236 0.54 3.23 -10.41
CA GLY A 236 1.29 3.44 -11.65
C GLY A 236 2.19 4.67 -11.55
N LEU A 237 1.68 5.75 -10.96
CA LEU A 237 2.46 6.90 -10.52
C LEU A 237 3.27 6.55 -9.26
N ASN A 238 4.56 6.86 -9.22
CA ASN A 238 5.44 6.74 -8.05
C ASN A 238 5.55 5.37 -7.36
N VAL A 239 5.00 4.31 -7.95
CA VAL A 239 5.20 2.90 -7.58
C VAL A 239 4.93 2.54 -6.11
N ARG A 240 4.22 3.38 -5.35
CA ARG A 240 3.90 3.08 -3.95
C ARG A 240 2.99 1.84 -3.87
N PRO A 241 3.38 0.81 -3.11
CA PRO A 241 2.55 -0.36 -2.85
C PRO A 241 1.58 -0.13 -1.68
N THR A 242 0.46 -0.82 -1.70
CA THR A 242 -0.55 -0.80 -0.64
C THR A 242 -1.16 -2.18 -0.50
N ALA A 243 -1.08 -2.74 0.71
CA ALA A 243 -1.78 -3.95 1.10
C ALA A 243 -3.27 -3.63 1.29
N PHE A 244 -4.15 -4.41 0.69
CA PHE A 244 -5.58 -4.23 0.84
C PHE A 244 -6.19 -5.36 1.67
N PHE A 245 -7.17 -4.98 2.47
CA PHE A 245 -7.96 -5.85 3.30
C PHE A 245 -9.43 -5.68 2.97
N HIS A 246 -10.19 -6.75 3.16
CA HIS A 246 -11.64 -6.70 3.23
C HIS A 246 -12.05 -7.02 4.67
N MET A 247 -13.05 -6.31 5.18
CA MET A 247 -13.63 -6.58 6.48
C MET A 247 -15.10 -6.22 6.51
N LYS A 248 -15.85 -6.86 7.41
CA LYS A 248 -17.27 -6.59 7.62
C LYS A 248 -17.46 -5.77 8.89
N CYS A 249 -18.31 -4.76 8.83
CA CYS A 249 -18.80 -4.03 9.97
C CYS A 249 -20.26 -4.44 10.23
N ASN A 250 -20.58 -4.82 11.47
CA ASN A 250 -21.94 -5.20 11.85
C ASN A 250 -22.90 -4.01 12.08
N LEU A 251 -22.42 -2.77 11.90
CA LEU A 251 -23.22 -1.56 11.98
C LEU A 251 -23.81 -1.20 10.59
N GLU A 252 -24.96 -0.54 10.60
CA GLU A 252 -25.56 0.03 9.39
C GLU A 252 -24.84 1.32 8.98
N SER A 253 -24.83 1.60 7.68
CA SER A 253 -24.23 2.80 7.09
C SER A 253 -24.63 4.11 7.78
N LYS A 254 -25.91 4.24 8.18
CA LYS A 254 -26.45 5.41 8.87
C LYS A 254 -25.82 5.64 10.24
N ASP A 255 -25.61 4.58 11.01
CA ASP A 255 -25.02 4.69 12.36
C ASP A 255 -23.53 5.02 12.25
N ILE A 256 -22.84 4.44 11.27
CA ILE A 256 -21.43 4.74 10.97
C ILE A 256 -21.25 6.22 10.60
N GLN A 257 -22.15 6.80 9.78
CA GLN A 257 -22.09 8.23 9.46
C GLN A 257 -22.22 9.13 10.70
N GLN A 258 -22.97 8.72 11.72
CA GLN A 258 -23.07 9.47 12.98
C GLN A 258 -21.76 9.35 13.79
N LEU A 259 -21.20 8.15 13.86
CA LEU A 259 -19.95 7.88 14.59
C LEU A 259 -18.74 8.62 13.99
N TYR A 260 -18.72 8.79 12.66
CA TYR A 260 -17.65 9.51 11.97
C TYR A 260 -17.42 10.93 12.49
N SER A 261 -18.45 11.61 13.02
CA SER A 261 -18.31 12.93 13.65
C SER A 261 -17.39 12.94 14.89
N SER A 262 -17.11 11.76 15.45
CA SER A 262 -16.21 11.54 16.59
C SER A 262 -14.89 10.86 16.22
N ALA A 263 -14.60 10.69 14.92
CA ALA A 263 -13.34 10.13 14.44
C ALA A 263 -12.14 10.96 14.92
N GLN A 264 -11.05 10.27 15.26
CA GLN A 264 -9.84 10.91 15.81
C GLN A 264 -9.11 11.70 14.72
N ASP A 265 -9.06 11.14 13.50
CA ASP A 265 -8.36 11.73 12.36
C ASP A 265 -9.28 12.56 11.45
N GLY A 266 -10.21 13.29 12.06
CA GLY A 266 -11.16 14.16 11.35
C GLY A 266 -10.51 15.30 10.55
N TYR A 267 -9.19 15.49 10.63
CA TYR A 267 -8.45 16.45 9.82
C TYR A 267 -7.98 15.87 8.46
N GLU A 268 -7.83 14.55 8.36
CA GLU A 268 -7.30 13.86 7.17
C GLU A 268 -8.36 13.67 6.08
N SER A 269 -9.61 13.52 6.50
CA SER A 269 -10.77 13.38 5.62
C SER A 269 -11.82 14.46 5.93
N THR A 270 -12.53 14.90 4.90
CA THR A 270 -13.59 15.92 5.04
C THR A 270 -14.99 15.33 4.99
N GLN A 271 -15.12 14.08 4.51
CA GLN A 271 -16.40 13.43 4.35
C GLN A 271 -16.25 11.91 4.26
N LEU A 272 -17.20 11.22 4.89
CA LEU A 272 -17.42 9.79 4.75
C LEU A 272 -18.63 9.53 3.84
N TYR A 273 -18.45 8.64 2.87
CA TYR A 273 -19.47 8.18 1.94
C TYR A 273 -19.75 6.69 2.19
N THR A 274 -21.02 6.32 2.09
CA THR A 274 -21.47 4.92 2.14
C THR A 274 -22.15 4.58 0.83
N VAL A 275 -21.49 3.78 0.00
CA VAL A 275 -21.84 3.63 -1.42
C VAL A 275 -22.12 2.19 -1.80
N SER A 276 -22.93 1.99 -2.83
CA SER A 276 -23.05 0.70 -3.50
C SER A 276 -21.82 0.42 -4.36
N ARG A 277 -21.66 -0.85 -4.76
CA ARG A 277 -20.58 -1.27 -5.68
C ARG A 277 -20.56 -0.49 -7.01
N SER A 278 -21.73 -0.19 -7.58
CA SER A 278 -21.81 0.55 -8.85
C SER A 278 -21.50 2.04 -8.71
N GLU A 279 -21.75 2.62 -7.55
CA GLU A 279 -21.32 3.98 -7.21
C GLU A 279 -19.81 4.02 -6.96
N LEU A 280 -19.28 3.01 -6.26
CA LEU A 280 -17.85 2.85 -6.01
C LEU A 280 -17.06 2.75 -7.32
N GLU A 281 -17.54 2.02 -8.32
CA GLU A 281 -16.91 1.94 -9.65
C GLU A 281 -16.73 3.32 -10.29
N LYS A 282 -17.71 4.21 -10.16
CA LYS A 282 -17.62 5.60 -10.66
C LYS A 282 -16.61 6.40 -9.84
N MET A 283 -16.66 6.29 -8.51
CA MET A 283 -15.74 7.00 -7.60
C MET A 283 -14.28 6.55 -7.76
N ALA A 284 -14.04 5.28 -8.08
CA ALA A 284 -12.71 4.69 -8.25
C ALA A 284 -11.86 5.39 -9.32
N THR A 285 -12.51 6.07 -10.28
CA THR A 285 -11.80 6.90 -11.28
C THR A 285 -11.08 8.10 -10.68
N LYS A 286 -11.53 8.58 -9.51
CA LYS A 286 -10.93 9.67 -8.72
C LYS A 286 -10.29 9.15 -7.42
N MET A 287 -9.88 7.89 -7.41
CA MET A 287 -9.03 7.33 -6.36
C MET A 287 -7.55 7.38 -6.78
N PRO A 288 -6.60 7.52 -5.85
CA PRO A 288 -5.20 7.24 -6.15
C PRO A 288 -5.07 5.82 -6.72
N GLY A 289 -4.09 5.61 -7.59
CA GLY A 289 -3.92 4.35 -8.32
C GLY A 289 -4.06 3.10 -7.44
N CYS A 290 -3.39 3.07 -6.29
CA CYS A 290 -3.38 1.93 -5.39
C CYS A 290 -4.77 1.64 -4.82
N HIS A 291 -5.56 2.66 -4.47
CA HIS A 291 -6.95 2.48 -4.03
C HIS A 291 -7.87 2.06 -5.17
N ARG A 292 -7.64 2.56 -6.40
CA ARG A 292 -8.35 2.04 -7.57
C ARG A 292 -8.05 0.55 -7.80
N GLY A 293 -6.80 0.13 -7.60
CA GLY A 293 -6.44 -1.29 -7.62
C GLY A 293 -6.95 -2.07 -6.41
N GLY A 294 -7.08 -1.45 -5.25
CA GLY A 294 -7.78 -2.02 -4.08
C GLY A 294 -9.24 -2.35 -4.38
N PHE A 295 -9.95 -1.46 -5.08
CA PHE A 295 -11.28 -1.75 -5.60
C PHE A 295 -11.26 -2.93 -6.58
N ALA A 296 -10.28 -2.98 -7.48
CA ALA A 296 -10.14 -4.11 -8.40
C ALA A 296 -9.87 -5.44 -7.69
N LEU A 297 -9.13 -5.45 -6.57
CA LEU A 297 -8.95 -6.65 -5.73
C LEU A 297 -10.27 -7.08 -5.09
N TYR A 298 -11.03 -6.15 -4.52
CA TYR A 298 -12.36 -6.44 -3.97
C TYR A 298 -13.34 -6.96 -5.03
N ASP A 299 -13.29 -6.41 -6.25
CA ASP A 299 -14.12 -6.83 -7.38
C ASP A 299 -13.87 -8.31 -7.76
N LEU A 300 -12.63 -8.79 -7.60
CA LEU A 300 -12.26 -10.19 -7.82
C LEU A 300 -12.80 -11.13 -6.74
N MET A 301 -13.02 -10.66 -5.51
CA MET A 301 -13.62 -11.50 -4.45
C MET A 301 -15.10 -11.80 -4.69
N SER A 302 -15.75 -10.91 -5.44
CA SER A 302 -17.20 -10.94 -5.64
C SER A 302 -17.60 -11.60 -6.96
N LYS A 303 -16.69 -12.38 -7.57
CA LYS A 303 -16.85 -13.14 -8.82
C LYS A 303 -16.70 -14.62 -8.51
#